data_AF-A0A5A8C0U0-F1
#
_entry.id   AF-A0A5A8C0U0-F1
#
_cell.length_a   1.000
_cell.length_b   1.000
_cell.length_c   1.000
_cell.angle_alpha   90.00
_cell.angle_beta   90.00
_cell.angle_gamma   90.00
#
_symmetry.space_group_name_H-M   'P 1'
#
loop_
_entity.id
_entity.type
_entity.pdbx_description
1 polymer ?
#
loop_
_entity_poly.entity_id
_entity_poly.type
_entity_poly.pdbx_seq_one_letter_code
_entity_poly.pdbx_strand_id
1 'polypeptide(L)' 'MAAKLLVVGLSGLTAELCKNLVLSGLSLTLHDDAAATAEDLSANFFLSEDDIGKPVSSMRRSLASARAVDRTPTAATAR' A
#
# COMPACT_ATOMS: atom_id res chain seq x y z
N MET A 1 11.25 -7.87 -19.48
CA MET A 1 10.13 -6.92 -19.70
C MET A 1 9.75 -6.36 -18.34
N ALA A 2 9.86 -5.04 -18.14
CA ALA A 2 9.47 -4.41 -16.88
C ALA A 2 8.02 -3.92 -17.03
N ALA A 3 7.08 -4.55 -16.32
CA ALA A 3 5.70 -4.09 -16.26
C ALA A 3 5.60 -2.92 -15.26
N LYS A 4 4.93 -1.84 -15.67
CA LYS A 4 4.56 -0.72 -14.80
C LYS A 4 3.06 -0.73 -14.65
N LEU A 5 2.57 -0.74 -13.41
CA LEU A 5 1.14 -0.73 -13.12
C LEU A 5 0.75 0.65 -12.57
N LEU A 6 -0.34 1.21 -13.10
CA LEU A 6 -1.00 2.38 -12.52
C LEU A 6 -2.21 1.90 -11.72
N VAL A 7 -2.33 2.35 -10.48
CA VAL A 7 -3.48 2.12 -9.61
C VAL A 7 -4.18 3.47 -9.42
N VAL A 8 -5.49 3.50 -9.67
CA VAL A 8 -6.32 4.71 -9.51
C VAL A 8 -7.32 4.46 -8.39
N GLY A 9 -7.23 5.26 -7.33
CA GLY A 9 -8.00 5.07 -6.10
C GLY A 9 -7.43 3.97 -5.19
N LEU A 10 -7.29 4.27 -3.90
CA LEU A 10 -6.73 3.37 -2.91
C LEU A 10 -7.73 3.14 -1.77
N SER A 11 -8.59 2.15 -1.95
CA SER A 11 -9.33 1.50 -0.87
C SER A 11 -8.47 0.46 -0.13
N GLY A 12 -8.96 -0.02 1.03
CA GLY A 12 -8.33 -1.13 1.76
C GLY A 12 -8.10 -2.40 0.94
N LEU A 13 -9.02 -2.75 0.04
CA LEU A 13 -8.86 -3.91 -0.84
C LEU A 13 -7.71 -3.72 -1.84
N THR A 14 -7.69 -2.56 -2.50
CA THR A 14 -6.63 -2.22 -3.46
C THR A 14 -5.28 -2.04 -2.78
N ALA A 15 -5.25 -1.63 -1.51
CA ALA A 15 -4.04 -1.57 -0.71
C ALA A 15 -3.41 -2.95 -0.54
N GLU A 16 -4.19 -3.96 -0.13
CA GLU A 16 -3.73 -5.36 -0.01
C GLU A 16 -3.18 -5.92 -1.33
N LEU A 17 -3.88 -5.65 -2.43
CA LEU A 17 -3.38 -6.01 -3.76
C LEU A 17 -2.04 -5.33 -4.06
N CYS A 18 -1.94 -4.01 -3.81
CA CYS A 18 -0.72 -3.25 -4.02
C CYS A 18 0.45 -3.80 -3.18
N LYS A 19 0.20 -4.16 -1.91
CA LYS A 19 1.18 -4.80 -1.03
C LYS A 19 1.78 -6.04 -1.68
N ASN A 20 0.93 -6.96 -2.13
CA ASN A 20 1.40 -8.23 -2.70
C ASN A 20 2.17 -8.04 -4.04
N LEU A 21 1.76 -7.07 -4.87
CA LEU A 21 2.46 -6.73 -6.11
C LEU A 21 3.83 -6.08 -5.86
N VAL A 22 3.89 -5.17 -4.90
CA VAL A 22 5.11 -4.51 -4.40
C VAL A 22 6.06 -5.58 -3.83
N LEU A 23 5.58 -6.49 -2.98
CA LEU A 23 6.39 -7.60 -2.45
C LEU A 23 6.94 -8.54 -3.54
N SER A 24 6.21 -8.68 -4.66
CA SER A 24 6.65 -9.46 -5.83
C SER A 24 7.70 -8.73 -6.69
N GLY A 25 8.10 -7.51 -6.34
CA GLY A 25 9.12 -6.74 -7.04
C GLY A 25 8.60 -5.92 -8.22
N LEU A 26 7.28 -5.72 -8.33
CA LEU A 26 6.69 -4.87 -9.35
C LEU A 26 6.72 -3.40 -8.95
N SER A 27 6.90 -2.52 -9.94
CA SER A 27 6.82 -1.07 -9.75
C SER A 27 5.40 -0.60 -10.01
N LEU A 28 4.82 0.09 -9.01
CA LEU A 28 3.48 0.65 -9.07
C LEU A 28 3.55 2.19 -9.06
N THR A 29 2.62 2.82 -9.77
CA THR A 29 2.31 4.25 -9.64
C THR A 29 0.90 4.36 -9.08
N LEU A 30 0.70 5.20 -8.06
CA LEU A 30 -0.60 5.42 -7.45
C LEU A 30 -1.11 6.82 -7.80
N HIS A 31 -2.38 6.91 -8.17
CA HIS A 31 -3.10 8.16 -8.37
C HIS A 31 -4.41 8.14 -7.58
N ASP A 32 -4.51 8.99 -6.58
CA ASP A 32 -5.66 9.16 -5.70
C ASP A 32 -5.60 10.55 -5.07
N ASP A 33 -6.51 11.43 -5.46
CA ASP A 33 -6.58 12.81 -4.97
C ASP A 33 -7.44 12.93 -3.70
N ALA A 34 -8.03 11.83 -3.21
CA ALA A 34 -8.75 11.81 -1.95
C ALA A 34 -7.80 12.10 -0.77
N ALA A 35 -8.29 12.84 0.21
CA ALA A 35 -7.57 13.05 1.46
C ALA A 35 -7.63 11.77 2.31
N ALA A 36 -6.47 11.35 2.83
CA ALA A 36 -6.40 10.19 3.72
C ALA A 36 -7.21 10.44 5.00
N THR A 37 -8.04 9.47 5.36
CA THR A 37 -8.86 9.51 6.56
C THR A 37 -8.31 8.59 7.65
N ALA A 38 -8.83 8.72 8.87
CA ALA A 38 -8.47 7.81 9.96
C ALA A 38 -8.91 6.37 9.68
N GLU A 39 -10.00 6.17 8.93
CA GLU A 39 -10.48 4.84 8.55
C GLU A 39 -9.49 4.13 7.61
N ASP A 40 -8.85 4.89 6.71
CA ASP A 40 -7.87 4.36 5.77
C ASP A 40 -6.63 3.80 6.48
N LEU A 41 -6.25 4.32 7.66
CA LEU A 41 -5.10 3.81 8.43
C LEU A 41 -5.24 2.33 8.79
N SER A 42 -6.47 1.88 9.04
CA SER A 42 -6.75 0.49 9.43
C SER A 42 -6.56 -0.50 8.28
N ALA A 43 -6.74 -0.03 7.04
CA ALA A 43 -6.78 -0.87 5.86
C ALA A 43 -5.60 -0.63 4.89
N ASN A 44 -4.76 0.36 5.18
CA ASN A 44 -3.80 0.88 4.24
C ASN A 44 -2.42 1.06 4.90
N PHE A 45 -1.58 0.02 4.83
CA PHE A 45 -0.25 -0.06 5.44
C PHE A 45 0.76 0.98 4.95
N PHE A 46 0.40 1.71 3.89
CA PHE A 46 1.19 2.80 3.34
C PHE A 46 0.90 4.15 4.01
N LEU A 47 -0.13 4.26 4.86
CA LEU A 47 -0.47 5.46 5.65
C LEU A 47 0.09 5.40 7.07
N SER A 48 0.27 6.57 7.67
CA SER A 48 0.39 6.76 9.12
C SER A 48 -0.45 7.95 9.55
N GLU A 49 -0.61 8.13 10.85
CA GLU A 49 -1.41 9.22 11.42
C GLU A 49 -0.97 10.60 10.90
N ASP A 50 0.33 10.79 10.63
CA ASP A 50 0.87 12.02 10.03
C ASP A 50 0.38 12.29 8.59
N ASP A 51 -0.17 11.29 7.90
CA ASP A 51 -0.65 11.42 6.52
C ASP A 51 -2.14 11.77 6.45
N ILE A 52 -2.87 11.77 7.57
CA ILE A 52 -4.28 12.17 7.62
C ILE A 52 -4.43 13.58 7.05
N GLY A 53 -5.40 13.76 6.15
CA GLY A 53 -5.69 15.03 5.49
C GLY A 53 -4.80 15.36 4.28
N LYS A 54 -3.77 14.55 4.00
CA LYS A 54 -2.97 14.67 2.77
C LYS A 54 -3.56 13.80 1.65
N PRO A 55 -3.31 14.13 0.37
CA PRO A 55 -3.72 13.28 -0.75
C PRO A 55 -3.12 11.88 -0.60
N VAL A 56 -3.92 10.84 -0.81
CA VAL A 56 -3.47 9.44 -0.71
C VAL A 56 -2.38 9.13 -1.75
N SER A 57 -2.43 9.78 -2.93
CA SER A 57 -1.35 9.76 -3.93
C SER A 57 -0.01 10.31 -3.45
N SER A 58 0.01 11.15 -2.42
CA SER A 58 1.25 11.69 -1.85
C SER A 58 2.02 10.68 -1.00
N MET A 59 1.50 9.45 -0.87
CA MET A 59 2.17 8.30 -0.25
C MET A 59 3.61 8.15 -0.74
N ARG A 60 4.54 8.19 0.22
CA ARG A 60 5.98 8.07 -0.02
C ARG A 60 6.63 6.89 0.69
N ARG A 61 5.83 5.92 1.17
CA ARG A 61 6.40 4.71 1.79
C ARG A 61 6.92 3.77 0.72
N SER A 62 8.23 3.53 0.76
CA SER A 62 8.93 2.66 -0.18
C SER A 62 8.65 1.18 0.12
N LEU A 63 8.98 0.31 -0.85
CA LEU A 63 9.03 -1.15 -0.70
C LEU A 63 9.67 -1.63 0.61
N ALA A 64 10.68 -0.91 1.14
CA ALA A 64 11.33 -1.24 2.40
C ALA A 64 10.38 -1.15 3.61
N SER A 65 9.42 -0.22 3.56
CA SER A 65 8.40 -0.02 4.58
C SER A 65 7.32 -1.11 4.54
N ALA A 66 6.93 -1.56 3.33
CA ALA A 66 5.98 -2.66 3.16
C ALA A 66 6.53 -3.99 3.75
N ARG A 67 7.83 -4.25 3.60
CA ARG A 67 8.49 -5.43 4.21
C ARG A 67 8.52 -5.40 5.73
N ALA A 68 8.54 -4.23 6.35
CA ALA A 68 8.59 -4.09 7.80
C ALA A 68 7.22 -4.36 8.46
N VAL A 69 6.13 -4.05 7.76
CA VAL A 69 4.75 -4.20 8.24
C VAL A 69 4.18 -5.60 7.99
N ASP A 70 4.66 -6.32 6.97
CA ASP A 70 4.24 -7.69 6.66
C ASP A 70 4.84 -8.76 7.60
N ARG A 71 4.70 -8.55 8.92
CA ARG A 71 4.87 -9.61 9.94
C ARG A 71 3.52 -10.23 10.33
N THR A 72 2.58 -10.31 9.41
CA THR A 72 1.32 -11.05 9.63
C THR A 72 1.54 -12.55 9.40
N PRO A 73 0.98 -13.44 10.25
CA PRO A 73 1.27 -14.87 10.27
C PRO A 73 0.55 -15.66 9.16
N THR A 74 0.33 -15.08 7.97
CA THR A 74 -0.34 -15.76 6.85
C THR A 74 0.64 -16.57 5.97
N ALA A 75 1.95 -16.39 6.15
CA ALA A 75 2.97 -17.15 5.41
C ALA A 75 3.46 -18.44 6.10
N ALA A 76 2.96 -18.77 7.31
CA ALA A 76 3.53 -19.84 8.15
C ALA A 76 2.67 -21.12 8.30
N THR A 77 1.68 -21.36 7.43
CA THR A 77 0.90 -22.63 7.45
C THR A 77 0.77 -23.26 6.06
N ALA A 78 1.89 -23.34 5.36
CA ALA A 78 2.06 -24.23 4.21
C ALA A 78 3.39 -24.96 4.31
N ARG A 79 3.56 -25.75 5.37
CA ARG A 79 4.43 -26.94 5.42
C ARG A 79 4.16 -27.75 6.68
#